data_AF-A2BL07-F1
#
_entry.id   AF-A2BL07-F1
#
_cell.length_a   1.000
_cell.length_b   1.000
_cell.length_c   1.000
_cell.angle_alpha   90.00
_cell.angle_beta   90.00
_cell.angle_gamma   90.00
#
_symmetry.space_group_name_H-M   'P 1'
#
loop_
_entity.id
_entity.type
_entity.pdbx_description
1 polymer ?
#
loop_
_entity_poly.entity_id
_entity_poly.type
_entity_poly.pdbx_seq_one_letter_code
_entity_poly.pdbx_strand_id
1 'polypeptide(L)'
;MFLSSGFYGDPERVVEDLLSVVWELRRRGYSGYIHVRLMPGTPPSLIREALRLADRVGLNLEAPSPTQFAEIAPSKGSWSLDLLSKLLYAARVAGSPQRVDTQLVVGASGESDLDILRLAEGLAASGVGIMHFSPYTPVPGTPLAEKIRRPTPMWRIRQLYEAWMLLSRYGFKLGDFEPLLDEQGNIPPDTARLKDRLAWAHPEWYPVDPTTAKFRELLRVPGIGPRTARRIVEFREKGELTLERLRNILGPRWKRAQRYLDTSKLSGAKRLV
;
A
#
# COMPACT_ATOMS: atom_id res chain seq x y z
N MET A 1 -4.24 10.45 -17.81
CA MET A 1 -2.92 10.69 -18.43
C MET A 1 -1.83 10.51 -17.38
N PHE A 2 -0.72 9.88 -17.76
CA PHE A 2 0.46 9.72 -16.92
C PHE A 2 1.61 10.48 -17.59
N LEU A 3 2.23 11.39 -16.84
CA LEU A 3 3.35 12.21 -17.32
C LEU A 3 4.58 11.87 -16.50
N SER A 4 5.61 11.42 -17.19
CA SER A 4 6.91 11.10 -16.64
C SER A 4 7.96 11.57 -17.62
N SER A 5 9.13 11.93 -17.09
CA SER A 5 10.29 12.30 -17.90
C SER A 5 11.43 11.32 -17.72
N GLY A 6 12.35 11.29 -18.69
CA GLY A 6 13.70 10.78 -18.49
C GLY A 6 14.57 11.82 -17.76
N PHE A 7 15.77 11.38 -17.35
CA PHE A 7 16.79 12.27 -16.80
C PHE A 7 17.49 13.00 -17.96
N TYR A 8 17.06 14.22 -18.28
CA TYR A 8 17.80 15.11 -19.18
C TYR A 8 18.09 16.43 -18.48
N GLY A 9 19.33 16.61 -18.02
CA GLY A 9 19.75 17.80 -17.30
C GLY A 9 19.33 17.84 -15.83
N ASP A 10 19.10 19.04 -15.32
CA ASP A 10 18.83 19.32 -13.92
C ASP A 10 17.43 18.80 -13.49
N PRO A 11 17.32 18.05 -12.37
CA PRO A 11 16.05 17.51 -11.88
C PRO A 11 14.94 18.54 -11.67
N GLU A 12 15.28 19.76 -11.25
CA GLU A 12 14.33 20.85 -11.05
C GLU A 12 13.76 21.30 -12.39
N ARG A 13 14.64 21.56 -13.37
CA ARG A 13 14.24 21.95 -14.73
C ARG A 13 13.33 20.91 -15.39
N VAL A 14 13.64 19.62 -15.21
CA VAL A 14 12.79 18.53 -15.73
C VAL A 14 11.39 18.61 -15.15
N VAL A 15 11.25 18.94 -13.87
CA VAL A 15 9.93 19.10 -13.23
C VAL A 15 9.23 20.37 -13.71
N GLU A 16 9.93 21.48 -13.89
CA GLU A 16 9.37 22.71 -14.46
C GLU A 16 8.80 22.48 -15.86
N ASP A 17 9.52 21.77 -16.73
CA ASP A 17 9.07 21.41 -18.07
C ASP A 17 7.82 20.52 -18.02
N LEU A 18 7.81 19.52 -17.12
CA LEU A 18 6.63 18.67 -16.90
C LEU A 18 5.42 19.49 -16.44
N LEU A 19 5.61 20.42 -15.50
CA LEU A 19 4.52 21.26 -14.99
C LEU A 19 4.03 22.26 -16.03
N SER A 20 4.90 22.75 -16.90
CA SER A 20 4.53 23.60 -18.04
C SER A 20 3.59 22.85 -19.00
N VAL A 21 3.87 21.56 -19.27
CA VAL A 21 2.96 20.70 -20.05
C VAL A 21 1.63 20.50 -19.33
N VAL A 22 1.64 20.21 -18.03
CA VAL A 22 0.41 20.04 -17.25
C VAL A 22 -0.42 21.33 -17.26
N TRP A 23 0.22 22.47 -17.06
CA TRP A 23 -0.43 23.77 -17.08
C TRP A 23 -1.08 24.05 -18.43
N GLU A 24 -0.37 23.80 -19.53
CA GLU A 24 -0.91 23.99 -20.88
C GLU A 24 -2.11 23.08 -21.15
N LEU A 25 -2.07 21.83 -20.69
CA LEU A 25 -3.21 20.91 -20.76
C LEU A 25 -4.42 21.47 -19.99
N ARG A 26 -4.23 21.96 -18.77
CA ARG A 26 -5.30 22.57 -17.97
C ARG A 26 -5.85 23.82 -18.64
N ARG A 27 -4.98 24.69 -19.18
CA ARG A 27 -5.34 25.90 -19.90
C ARG A 27 -6.17 25.62 -21.15
N ARG A 28 -5.88 24.52 -21.86
CA ARG A 28 -6.65 24.03 -23.02
C ARG A 28 -7.92 23.25 -22.64
N GLY A 29 -8.27 23.18 -21.36
CA GLY A 29 -9.53 22.59 -20.89
C GLY A 29 -9.49 21.09 -20.63
N TYR A 30 -8.31 20.44 -20.59
CA TYR A 30 -8.23 19.02 -20.20
C TYR A 30 -8.54 18.87 -18.71
N SER A 31 -9.71 18.30 -18.39
CA SER A 31 -10.21 18.04 -17.03
C SER A 31 -10.00 16.61 -16.56
N GLY A 32 -9.42 15.75 -17.39
CA GLY A 32 -9.15 14.36 -17.04
C GLY A 32 -8.05 14.22 -15.98
N TYR A 33 -7.94 13.00 -15.45
CA TYR A 33 -6.92 12.65 -14.46
C TYR A 33 -5.49 12.84 -15.00
N ILE A 34 -4.62 13.45 -14.20
CA ILE A 34 -3.17 13.64 -14.43
C ILE A 34 -2.38 13.09 -13.25
N HIS A 35 -1.44 12.19 -13.53
CA HIS A 35 -0.42 11.74 -12.59
C HIS A 35 0.95 12.20 -13.08
N VAL A 36 1.67 12.95 -12.26
CA VAL A 36 3.04 13.44 -12.51
C VAL A 36 4.07 12.63 -11.71
N ARG A 37 5.10 12.12 -12.37
CA ARG A 37 6.30 11.60 -11.69
C ARG A 37 7.30 12.73 -11.44
N LEU A 38 7.60 12.97 -10.17
CA LEU A 38 8.60 13.93 -9.73
C LEU A 38 10.01 13.34 -9.86
N MET A 39 11.00 14.22 -9.89
CA MET A 39 12.41 13.85 -9.94
C MET A 39 13.04 13.84 -8.52
N PRO A 40 14.14 13.10 -8.30
CA PRO A 40 14.90 13.22 -7.07
C PRO A 40 15.31 14.68 -6.84
N GLY A 41 15.25 15.13 -5.59
CA GLY A 41 15.70 16.47 -5.21
C GLY A 41 14.66 17.58 -5.40
N THR A 42 13.53 17.30 -6.09
CA THR A 42 12.49 18.29 -6.42
C THR A 42 12.21 19.24 -5.23
N PRO A 43 12.29 20.57 -5.43
CA PRO A 43 12.10 21.52 -4.34
C PRO A 43 10.65 21.54 -3.85
N PRO A 44 10.39 21.86 -2.57
CA PRO A 44 9.05 21.93 -2.00
C PRO A 44 8.07 22.85 -2.75
N SER A 45 8.56 23.92 -3.38
CA SER A 45 7.76 24.83 -4.22
C SER A 45 7.13 24.08 -5.39
N LEU A 46 7.92 23.34 -6.17
CA LEU A 46 7.45 22.57 -7.32
C LEU A 46 6.58 21.39 -6.90
N ILE A 47 6.83 20.76 -5.75
CA ILE A 47 5.93 19.71 -5.22
C ILE A 47 4.53 20.27 -4.97
N ARG A 48 4.43 21.45 -4.35
CA ARG A 48 3.14 22.13 -4.11
C ARG A 48 2.46 22.51 -5.41
N GLU A 49 3.21 23.01 -6.38
CA GLU A 49 2.66 23.36 -7.69
C GLU A 49 2.15 22.13 -8.45
N ALA A 50 2.92 21.03 -8.44
CA ALA A 50 2.49 19.75 -8.99
C ALA A 50 1.19 19.28 -8.37
N LEU A 51 1.07 19.35 -7.04
CA LEU A 51 -0.17 19.04 -6.31
C LEU A 51 -1.30 20.04 -6.53
N ARG A 52 -1.05 21.22 -7.11
CA ARG A 52 -2.12 22.14 -7.52
C ARG A 52 -2.66 21.80 -8.91
N LEU A 53 -1.77 21.38 -9.80
CA LEU A 53 -2.08 21.16 -11.21
C LEU A 53 -2.52 19.72 -11.53
N ALA A 54 -1.98 18.74 -10.79
CA ALA A 54 -2.17 17.31 -11.01
C ALA A 54 -3.04 16.64 -9.92
N ASP A 55 -3.67 15.54 -10.30
CA ASP A 55 -4.51 14.74 -9.40
C ASP A 55 -3.65 13.88 -8.46
N ARG A 56 -2.49 13.42 -8.95
CA ARG A 56 -1.50 12.64 -8.21
C ARG A 56 -0.08 13.05 -8.56
N VAL A 57 0.80 13.00 -7.56
CA VAL A 57 2.24 13.05 -7.73
C VAL A 57 2.87 11.76 -7.23
N GLY A 58 3.96 11.33 -7.84
CA GLY A 58 4.70 10.17 -7.37
C GLY A 58 6.20 10.35 -7.45
N LEU A 59 6.93 9.72 -6.55
CA LEU A 59 8.40 9.73 -6.51
C LEU A 59 8.91 8.32 -6.18
N ASN A 60 9.79 7.78 -7.02
CA ASN A 60 10.26 6.40 -6.86
C ASN A 60 11.38 6.32 -5.82
N LEU A 61 11.21 5.50 -4.79
CA LEU A 61 12.27 5.18 -3.84
C LEU A 61 13.25 4.12 -4.36
N GLU A 62 12.79 3.27 -5.28
CA GLU A 62 13.52 2.15 -5.91
C GLU A 62 13.93 1.01 -4.97
N ALA A 63 14.46 1.31 -3.78
CA ALA A 63 14.84 0.35 -2.73
C ALA A 63 14.32 0.78 -1.34
N PRO A 64 14.29 -0.14 -0.36
CA PRO A 64 13.76 0.17 0.97
C PRO A 64 14.74 0.86 1.92
N SER A 65 16.03 0.97 1.57
CA SER A 65 17.05 1.63 2.40
C SER A 65 18.12 2.34 1.57
N PRO A 66 18.89 3.28 2.16
CA PRO A 66 20.00 3.95 1.48
C PRO A 66 21.06 2.99 0.94
N THR A 67 21.42 1.96 1.71
CA THR A 67 22.45 0.97 1.32
C THR A 67 22.02 0.21 0.07
N GLN A 68 20.79 -0.32 0.09
CA GLN A 68 20.21 -1.04 -1.03
C GLN A 68 20.01 -0.13 -2.26
N PHE A 69 19.62 1.13 -2.04
CA PHE A 69 19.47 2.11 -3.10
C PHE A 69 20.79 2.42 -3.81
N ALA A 70 21.88 2.58 -3.08
CA ALA A 70 23.21 2.83 -3.66
C ALA A 70 23.67 1.69 -4.58
N GLU A 71 23.17 0.46 -4.39
CA GLU A 71 23.45 -0.66 -5.28
C GLU A 71 22.70 -0.62 -6.62
N ILE A 72 21.50 -0.03 -6.64
CA ILE A 72 20.59 -0.09 -7.80
C ILE A 72 20.50 1.22 -8.58
N ALA A 73 20.60 2.36 -7.90
CA ALA A 73 20.38 3.68 -8.50
C ALA A 73 21.23 4.79 -7.86
N PRO A 74 22.56 4.61 -7.70
CA PRO A 74 23.42 5.58 -7.01
C PRO A 74 23.44 6.97 -7.66
N SER A 75 23.18 7.04 -8.97
CA SER A 75 23.14 8.30 -9.72
C SER A 75 21.89 9.16 -9.46
N LYS A 76 20.89 8.64 -8.73
CA LYS A 76 19.64 9.34 -8.42
C LYS A 76 19.73 10.26 -7.18
N GLY A 77 20.92 10.47 -6.63
CA GLY A 77 21.14 11.37 -5.48
C GLY A 77 20.99 10.69 -4.13
N SER A 78 20.68 11.46 -3.08
CA SER A 78 20.51 10.94 -1.73
C SER A 78 19.14 10.28 -1.54
N TRP A 79 19.12 8.98 -1.22
CA TRP A 79 17.85 8.29 -0.91
C TRP A 79 17.06 8.99 0.21
N SER A 80 17.76 9.47 1.26
CA SER A 80 17.10 10.11 2.38
C SER A 80 16.63 11.53 2.07
N LEU A 81 17.50 12.35 1.44
CA LEU A 81 17.22 13.78 1.24
C LEU A 81 16.48 14.08 -0.06
N ASP A 82 16.85 13.42 -1.14
CA ASP A 82 16.35 13.69 -2.49
C ASP A 82 15.12 12.84 -2.83
N LEU A 83 14.91 11.72 -2.13
CA LEU A 83 13.76 10.84 -2.34
C LEU A 83 12.81 10.81 -1.14
N LEU A 84 13.20 10.17 -0.04
CA LEU A 84 12.30 9.95 1.09
C LEU A 84 11.76 11.25 1.66
N SER A 85 12.62 12.23 1.97
CA SER A 85 12.20 13.53 2.49
C SER A 85 11.21 14.24 1.57
N LYS A 86 11.41 14.18 0.25
CA LYS A 86 10.51 14.80 -0.75
C LYS A 86 9.17 14.08 -0.85
N LEU A 87 9.18 12.74 -0.81
CA LEU A 87 7.97 11.92 -0.78
C LEU A 87 7.14 12.19 0.48
N LEU A 88 7.78 12.24 1.65
CA LEU A 88 7.13 12.55 2.92
C LEU A 88 6.60 13.99 2.94
N TYR A 89 7.34 14.93 2.37
CA TYR A 89 6.86 16.29 2.18
C TYR A 89 5.58 16.31 1.33
N ALA A 90 5.58 15.63 0.17
CA ALA A 90 4.41 15.54 -0.71
C ALA A 90 3.21 14.93 0.02
N ALA A 91 3.41 13.81 0.74
CA ALA A 91 2.37 13.14 1.53
C ALA A 91 1.73 14.08 2.56
N ARG A 92 2.55 14.88 3.26
CA ARG A 92 2.09 15.86 4.24
C ARG A 92 1.23 16.97 3.62
N VAL A 93 1.57 17.46 2.42
CA VAL A 93 0.87 18.61 1.80
C VAL A 93 -0.23 18.23 0.81
N ALA A 94 -0.34 16.96 0.42
CA ALA A 94 -1.29 16.52 -0.61
C ALA A 94 -2.76 16.58 -0.17
N GLY A 95 -3.04 16.59 1.14
CA GLY A 95 -4.38 16.61 1.72
C GLY A 95 -5.16 15.28 1.61
N SER A 96 -4.68 14.33 0.81
CA SER A 96 -5.22 12.98 0.73
C SER A 96 -4.12 11.97 0.35
N PRO A 97 -4.04 10.81 1.03
CA PRO A 97 -3.03 9.80 0.71
C PRO A 97 -3.10 9.29 -0.74
N GLN A 98 -4.28 9.24 -1.34
CA GLN A 98 -4.46 8.70 -2.71
C GLN A 98 -3.79 9.55 -3.80
N ARG A 99 -3.32 10.74 -3.45
CA ARG A 99 -2.64 11.68 -4.32
C ARG A 99 -1.12 11.55 -4.31
N VAL A 100 -0.57 10.64 -3.50
CA VAL A 100 0.87 10.41 -3.41
C VAL A 100 1.17 8.92 -3.55
N ASP A 101 2.01 8.58 -4.52
CA ASP A 101 2.50 7.23 -4.71
C ASP A 101 4.01 7.13 -4.79
N THR A 102 4.52 5.93 -4.58
CA THR A 102 5.91 5.58 -4.77
C THR A 102 6.06 4.21 -5.42
N GLN A 103 7.28 3.84 -5.75
CA GLN A 103 7.62 2.56 -6.36
C GLN A 103 8.93 2.00 -5.80
N LEU A 104 8.95 0.68 -5.63
CA LEU A 104 10.15 -0.13 -5.38
C LEU A 104 10.36 -1.15 -6.51
N VAL A 105 11.63 -1.47 -6.76
CA VAL A 105 12.07 -2.62 -7.56
C VAL A 105 12.45 -3.75 -6.62
N VAL A 106 11.60 -4.78 -6.55
CA VAL A 106 11.71 -5.88 -5.60
C VAL A 106 12.65 -6.95 -6.13
N GLY A 107 13.58 -7.41 -5.29
CA GLY A 107 14.64 -8.40 -5.49
C GLY A 107 15.91 -7.88 -6.16
N ALA A 108 15.95 -6.59 -6.52
CA ALA A 108 17.12 -6.00 -7.19
C ALA A 108 18.27 -5.72 -6.22
N SER A 109 17.99 -5.52 -4.92
CA SER A 109 18.97 -5.06 -3.93
C SER A 109 19.22 -6.03 -2.77
N GLY A 110 18.47 -7.13 -2.68
CA GLY A 110 18.72 -8.21 -1.71
C GLY A 110 18.00 -7.98 -0.41
N GLU A 111 17.04 -7.06 -0.46
CA GLU A 111 16.15 -6.71 0.61
C GLU A 111 15.24 -7.89 0.99
N SER A 112 15.05 -8.02 2.30
CA SER A 112 14.08 -8.94 2.88
C SER A 112 12.66 -8.36 2.78
N ASP A 113 11.63 -9.20 2.94
CA ASP A 113 10.27 -8.69 3.07
C ASP A 113 10.12 -7.81 4.33
N LEU A 114 10.82 -8.14 5.42
CA LEU A 114 10.86 -7.32 6.63
C LEU A 114 11.34 -5.89 6.36
N ASP A 115 12.36 -5.69 5.53
CA ASP A 115 12.83 -4.35 5.15
C ASP A 115 11.75 -3.57 4.40
N ILE A 116 11.07 -4.22 3.46
CA ILE A 116 9.99 -3.63 2.67
C ILE A 116 8.79 -3.30 3.56
N LEU A 117 8.39 -4.21 4.47
CA LEU A 117 7.27 -4.02 5.38
C LEU A 117 7.53 -2.88 6.38
N ARG A 118 8.76 -2.76 6.88
CA ARG A 118 9.17 -1.66 7.76
C ARG A 118 9.05 -0.31 7.05
N LEU A 119 9.55 -0.21 5.82
CA LEU A 119 9.36 1.00 5.01
C LEU A 119 7.86 1.26 4.75
N ALA A 120 7.12 0.23 4.35
CA ALA A 120 5.69 0.33 4.03
C ALA A 120 4.87 0.87 5.21
N GLU A 121 5.10 0.37 6.43
CA GLU A 121 4.42 0.87 7.63
C GLU A 121 4.72 2.36 7.86
N GLY A 122 5.99 2.77 7.77
CA GLY A 122 6.40 4.17 7.93
C GLY A 122 5.80 5.11 6.88
N LEU A 123 5.79 4.69 5.61
CA LEU A 123 5.20 5.46 4.51
C LEU A 123 3.68 5.58 4.66
N ALA A 124 3.00 4.49 5.01
CA ALA A 124 1.56 4.49 5.27
C ALA A 124 1.20 5.42 6.44
N ALA A 125 1.96 5.36 7.53
CA ALA A 125 1.78 6.24 8.68
C ALA A 125 2.01 7.72 8.34
N SER A 126 2.87 8.00 7.36
CA SER A 126 3.18 9.35 6.88
C SER A 126 2.21 9.88 5.81
N GLY A 127 1.20 9.10 5.43
CA GLY A 127 0.18 9.52 4.48
C GLY A 127 0.50 9.25 3.01
N VAL A 128 1.49 8.41 2.70
CA VAL A 128 1.64 7.86 1.34
C VAL A 128 0.54 6.83 1.11
N GLY A 129 -0.29 7.02 0.08
CA GLY A 129 -1.46 6.16 -0.10
C GLY A 129 -1.26 4.98 -1.03
N ILE A 130 -0.19 4.97 -1.83
CA ILE A 130 0.05 3.92 -2.82
C ILE A 130 1.53 3.60 -2.91
N MET A 131 1.85 2.31 -2.85
CA MET A 131 3.18 1.78 -3.05
C MET A 131 3.13 0.74 -4.17
N HIS A 132 3.89 0.98 -5.23
CA HIS A 132 3.99 0.09 -6.38
C HIS A 132 5.19 -0.85 -6.21
N PHE A 133 4.99 -2.13 -6.50
CA PHE A 133 6.04 -3.14 -6.49
C PHE A 133 6.27 -3.61 -7.93
N SER A 134 7.48 -3.40 -8.43
CA SER A 134 7.93 -3.90 -9.73
C SER A 134 8.91 -5.06 -9.51
N PRO A 135 8.71 -6.24 -10.12
CA PRO A 135 9.66 -7.33 -9.97
C PRO A 135 10.96 -7.02 -10.70
N TYR A 136 12.09 -7.24 -10.04
CA TYR A 136 13.38 -7.30 -10.70
C TYR A 136 13.40 -8.42 -11.73
N THR A 137 13.83 -8.09 -12.93
CA THR A 137 14.17 -9.04 -13.99
C THR A 137 15.56 -8.67 -14.49
N PRO A 138 16.55 -9.58 -14.45
CA PRO A 138 17.89 -9.29 -14.92
C PRO A 138 17.87 -8.99 -16.42
N VAL A 139 18.53 -7.90 -16.80
CA VAL A 139 18.72 -7.52 -18.20
C VAL A 139 20.15 -7.87 -18.61
N PRO A 140 20.36 -8.79 -19.57
CA PRO A 140 21.69 -9.18 -20.00
C PRO A 140 22.57 -7.97 -20.37
N GLY A 141 23.84 -8.00 -19.98
CA GLY A 141 24.80 -6.92 -20.26
C GLY A 141 24.69 -5.69 -19.35
N THR A 142 23.99 -5.78 -18.22
CA THR A 142 23.92 -4.70 -17.21
C THR A 142 24.66 -5.09 -15.93
N PRO A 143 25.22 -4.13 -15.16
CA PRO A 143 25.93 -4.42 -13.91
C PRO A 143 25.08 -5.19 -12.87
N LEU A 144 23.75 -5.01 -12.88
CA LEU A 144 22.85 -5.73 -11.99
C LEU A 144 22.67 -7.20 -12.38
N ALA A 145 22.78 -7.55 -13.67
CA ALA A 145 22.70 -8.93 -14.13
C ALA A 145 23.93 -9.76 -13.71
N GLU A 146 25.10 -9.12 -13.55
CA GLU A 146 26.34 -9.77 -13.13
C GLU A 146 26.31 -10.24 -11.67
N LYS A 147 25.45 -9.64 -10.83
CA LYS A 147 25.27 -10.02 -9.41
C LYS A 147 24.56 -11.37 -9.20
N ILE A 148 24.27 -12.15 -10.27
CA ILE A 148 23.57 -13.45 -10.27
C ILE A 148 22.28 -13.41 -9.40
N ARG A 149 21.51 -12.32 -9.50
CA ARG A 149 20.23 -12.20 -8.81
C ARG A 149 19.15 -12.89 -9.65
N ARG A 150 18.41 -13.81 -9.04
CA ARG A 150 17.29 -14.49 -9.70
C ARG A 150 16.16 -13.47 -9.99
N PRO A 151 15.41 -13.65 -11.08
CA PRO A 151 14.20 -12.87 -11.31
C PRO A 151 13.24 -12.98 -10.12
N THR A 152 12.62 -11.87 -9.75
CA THR A 152 11.69 -11.82 -8.63
C THR A 152 10.39 -12.51 -9.00
N PRO A 153 9.96 -13.52 -8.24
CA PRO A 153 8.76 -14.27 -8.59
C PRO A 153 7.50 -13.44 -8.35
N MET A 154 6.52 -13.58 -9.25
CA MET A 154 5.27 -12.81 -9.19
C MET A 154 4.42 -13.08 -7.93
N TRP A 155 4.61 -14.22 -7.26
CA TRP A 155 3.92 -14.48 -6.00
C TRP A 155 4.37 -13.50 -4.89
N ARG A 156 5.65 -13.14 -4.86
CA ARG A 156 6.21 -12.20 -3.88
C ARG A 156 5.60 -10.81 -4.10
N ILE A 157 5.48 -10.39 -5.36
CA ILE A 157 4.83 -9.12 -5.74
C ILE A 157 3.37 -9.09 -5.26
N ARG A 158 2.60 -10.15 -5.50
CA ARG A 158 1.20 -10.24 -5.03
C ARG A 158 1.12 -10.15 -3.51
N GLN A 159 1.99 -10.88 -2.81
CA GLN A 159 2.04 -10.89 -1.36
C GLN A 159 2.39 -9.51 -0.78
N LEU A 160 3.36 -8.79 -1.35
CA LEU A 160 3.72 -7.43 -0.94
C LEU A 160 2.58 -6.43 -1.20
N TYR A 161 1.83 -6.56 -2.30
CA TYR A 161 0.61 -5.76 -2.51
C TYR A 161 -0.48 -6.06 -1.46
N GLU A 162 -0.66 -7.33 -1.07
CA GLU A 162 -1.56 -7.69 0.03
C GLU A 162 -1.09 -7.08 1.36
N ALA A 163 0.21 -7.16 1.66
CA ALA A 163 0.79 -6.59 2.87
C ALA A 163 0.64 -5.06 2.92
N TRP A 164 0.97 -4.37 1.82
CA TRP A 164 0.76 -2.93 1.68
C TRP A 164 -0.69 -2.56 1.99
N MET A 165 -1.66 -3.28 1.42
CA MET A 165 -3.08 -3.05 1.68
C MET A 165 -3.42 -3.23 3.16
N LEU A 166 -2.91 -4.28 3.80
CA LEU A 166 -3.16 -4.56 5.21
C LEU A 166 -2.60 -3.47 6.14
N LEU A 167 -1.36 -3.03 5.90
CA LEU A 167 -0.71 -1.94 6.63
C LEU A 167 -1.44 -0.61 6.39
N SER A 168 -1.63 -0.21 5.13
CA SER A 168 -2.11 1.13 4.77
C SER A 168 -3.63 1.33 4.92
N ARG A 169 -4.44 0.27 4.85
CA ARG A 169 -5.91 0.38 4.84
C ARG A 169 -6.63 -0.46 5.88
N TYR A 170 -6.00 -1.51 6.40
CA TYR A 170 -6.62 -2.37 7.41
C TYR A 170 -6.13 -2.07 8.83
N GLY A 171 -5.05 -1.30 8.96
CA GLY A 171 -4.49 -0.90 10.26
C GLY A 171 -3.69 -2.01 10.93
N PHE A 172 -3.24 -3.01 10.17
CA PHE A 172 -2.24 -3.96 10.63
C PHE A 172 -0.91 -3.23 10.87
N LYS A 173 -0.07 -3.83 11.70
CA LYS A 173 1.25 -3.35 12.08
C LYS A 173 2.31 -4.32 11.65
N LEU A 174 3.56 -3.86 11.54
CA LEU A 174 4.68 -4.73 11.21
C LEU A 174 4.76 -5.93 12.17
N GLY A 175 4.54 -5.70 13.47
CA GLY A 175 4.53 -6.74 14.49
C GLY A 175 3.49 -7.85 14.26
N ASP A 176 2.38 -7.55 13.56
CA ASP A 176 1.38 -8.57 13.21
C ASP A 176 1.93 -9.58 12.17
N PHE A 177 2.98 -9.22 11.41
CA PHE A 177 3.56 -10.10 10.39
C PHE A 177 4.72 -10.95 10.93
N GLU A 178 5.26 -10.64 12.12
CA GLU A 178 6.42 -11.33 12.69
C GLU A 178 6.27 -12.86 12.72
N PRO A 179 5.11 -13.45 13.10
CA PRO A 179 4.96 -14.90 13.10
C PRO A 179 4.99 -15.54 11.70
N LEU A 180 4.89 -14.74 10.63
CA LEU A 180 4.93 -15.21 9.25
C LEU A 180 6.32 -15.11 8.61
N LEU A 181 7.29 -14.49 9.29
CA LEU A 181 8.64 -14.31 8.79
C LEU A 181 9.49 -15.55 9.04
N ASP A 182 10.33 -15.92 8.07
CA ASP A 182 11.42 -16.87 8.25
C ASP A 182 12.63 -16.20 8.94
N GLU A 183 13.67 -17.00 9.21
CA GLU A 183 14.92 -16.54 9.84
C GLU A 183 15.66 -15.46 9.02
N GLN A 184 15.36 -15.35 7.72
CA GLN A 184 15.93 -14.35 6.82
C GLN A 184 15.01 -13.12 6.67
N GLY A 185 13.91 -13.05 7.43
CA GLY A 185 12.97 -11.94 7.40
C GLY A 185 12.07 -11.92 6.15
N ASN A 186 11.85 -13.03 5.47
CA ASN A 186 10.95 -13.14 4.33
C ASN A 186 9.65 -13.85 4.71
N ILE A 187 8.56 -13.57 3.99
CA ILE A 187 7.31 -14.32 4.15
C ILE A 187 7.33 -15.47 3.13
N PRO A 188 7.40 -16.75 3.56
CA PRO A 188 7.47 -17.88 2.64
C PRO A 188 6.26 -17.92 1.68
N PRO A 189 6.44 -18.45 0.45
CA PRO A 189 5.35 -18.56 -0.52
C PRO A 189 4.23 -19.47 0.01
N ASP A 190 2.98 -19.07 -0.24
CA ASP A 190 1.80 -19.84 0.14
C ASP A 190 0.67 -19.58 -0.88
N THR A 191 -0.25 -20.52 -1.00
CA THR A 191 -1.48 -20.39 -1.80
C THR A 191 -2.58 -19.61 -1.06
N ALA A 192 -2.55 -19.61 0.27
CA ALA A 192 -3.44 -18.85 1.12
C ALA A 192 -3.14 -17.35 1.04
N ARG A 193 -4.19 -16.52 1.13
CA ARG A 193 -4.03 -15.07 1.15
C ARG A 193 -3.35 -14.65 2.44
N LEU A 194 -2.60 -13.58 2.40
CA LEU A 194 -1.82 -13.09 3.54
C LEU A 194 -2.70 -12.80 4.76
N LYS A 195 -3.91 -12.26 4.54
CA LYS A 195 -4.88 -12.04 5.61
C LYS A 195 -5.40 -13.33 6.26
N ASP A 196 -5.50 -14.44 5.51
CA ASP A 196 -5.83 -15.75 6.11
C ASP A 196 -4.70 -16.27 6.99
N ARG A 197 -3.47 -16.15 6.48
CA ARG A 197 -2.26 -16.57 7.20
C ARG A 197 -2.09 -15.81 8.50
N LEU A 198 -2.31 -14.49 8.48
CA LEU A 198 -2.34 -13.67 9.70
C LEU A 198 -3.44 -14.10 10.66
N ALA A 199 -4.62 -14.48 10.15
CA ALA A 199 -5.69 -14.97 11.00
C ALA A 199 -5.38 -16.33 11.64
N TRP A 200 -4.58 -17.18 10.99
CA TRP A 200 -4.09 -18.44 11.57
C TRP A 200 -2.96 -18.23 12.57
N ALA A 201 -2.07 -17.27 12.31
CA ALA A 201 -0.99 -16.89 13.20
C ALA A 201 -1.48 -16.23 14.50
N HIS A 202 -2.64 -15.58 14.45
CA HIS A 202 -3.24 -14.87 15.58
C HIS A 202 -4.62 -15.42 15.97
N PRO A 203 -4.70 -16.66 16.50
CA PRO A 203 -5.97 -17.24 16.93
C PRO A 203 -6.63 -16.44 18.06
N GLU A 204 -5.85 -15.72 18.87
CA GLU A 204 -6.30 -14.89 19.99
C GLU A 204 -7.15 -13.69 19.59
N TRP A 205 -7.17 -13.31 18.31
CA TRP A 205 -8.05 -12.25 17.81
C TRP A 205 -9.50 -12.71 17.59
N TYR A 206 -9.77 -14.02 17.70
CA TYR A 206 -11.03 -14.63 17.33
C TYR A 206 -11.64 -15.43 18.48
N PRO A 207 -12.98 -15.59 18.49
CA PRO A 207 -13.94 -15.03 17.54
C PRO A 207 -14.22 -13.53 17.75
N VAL A 208 -14.56 -12.83 16.68
CA VAL A 208 -14.96 -11.41 16.71
C VAL A 208 -16.48 -11.31 16.79
N ASP A 209 -17.01 -10.70 17.85
CA ASP A 209 -18.45 -10.41 17.98
C ASP A 209 -18.83 -9.18 17.14
N PRO A 210 -19.55 -9.32 16.02
CA PRO A 210 -19.88 -8.20 15.15
C PRO A 210 -20.86 -7.20 15.77
N THR A 211 -21.52 -7.55 16.88
CA THR A 211 -22.45 -6.67 17.61
C THR A 211 -21.72 -5.69 18.52
N THR A 212 -20.46 -5.94 18.87
CA THR A 212 -19.68 -5.10 19.81
C THR A 212 -18.31 -4.69 19.26
N ALA A 213 -17.72 -5.47 18.36
CA ALA A 213 -16.38 -5.26 17.83
C ALA A 213 -16.17 -3.86 17.22
N LYS A 214 -15.03 -3.25 17.53
CA LYS A 214 -14.56 -2.02 16.91
C LYS A 214 -14.32 -2.24 15.42
N PHE A 215 -14.38 -1.16 14.65
CA PHE A 215 -14.13 -1.18 13.21
C PHE A 215 -12.83 -1.91 12.83
N ARG A 216 -11.74 -1.70 13.59
CA ARG A 216 -10.44 -2.35 13.34
C ARG A 216 -10.44 -3.86 13.62
N GLU A 217 -11.21 -4.32 14.60
CA GLU A 217 -11.33 -5.74 14.91
C GLU A 217 -12.09 -6.47 13.79
N LEU A 218 -13.16 -5.86 13.27
CA LEU A 218 -13.87 -6.35 12.08
C LEU A 218 -12.93 -6.46 10.86
N LEU A 219 -11.96 -5.55 10.73
CA LEU A 219 -10.98 -5.59 9.65
C LEU A 219 -9.97 -6.72 9.76
N ARG A 220 -9.84 -7.40 10.90
CA ARG A 220 -8.98 -8.59 11.02
C ARG A 220 -9.65 -9.83 10.41
N VAL A 221 -10.97 -9.92 10.51
CA VAL A 221 -11.76 -11.07 10.01
C VAL A 221 -11.56 -11.30 8.50
N PRO A 222 -11.04 -12.48 8.09
CA PRO A 222 -10.95 -12.85 6.69
C PRO A 222 -12.30 -12.78 5.96
N GLY A 223 -12.34 -12.11 4.81
CA GLY A 223 -13.57 -11.86 4.06
C GLY A 223 -14.28 -10.53 4.38
N ILE A 224 -13.87 -9.83 5.45
CA ILE A 224 -14.36 -8.47 5.76
C ILE A 224 -13.35 -7.43 5.27
N GLY A 225 -13.77 -6.51 4.41
CA GLY A 225 -12.98 -5.35 3.99
C GLY A 225 -13.55 -4.03 4.52
N PRO A 226 -12.87 -2.88 4.31
CA PRO A 226 -13.30 -1.58 4.83
C PRO A 226 -14.75 -1.20 4.55
N ARG A 227 -15.22 -1.41 3.32
CA ARG A 227 -16.63 -1.14 2.95
C ARG A 227 -17.60 -2.02 3.73
N THR A 228 -17.26 -3.29 3.91
CA THR A 228 -18.10 -4.28 4.61
C THR A 228 -18.10 -4.01 6.11
N ALA A 229 -16.94 -3.74 6.72
CA ALA A 229 -16.83 -3.38 8.13
C ALA A 229 -17.64 -2.10 8.44
N ARG A 230 -17.60 -1.08 7.57
CA ARG A 230 -18.43 0.13 7.72
C ARG A 230 -19.91 -0.19 7.73
N ARG A 231 -20.39 -0.98 6.77
CA ARG A 231 -21.80 -1.40 6.73
C ARG A 231 -22.22 -2.17 7.99
N ILE A 232 -21.36 -3.06 8.50
CA ILE A 232 -21.65 -3.78 9.76
C ILE A 232 -21.82 -2.80 10.91
N VAL A 233 -20.89 -1.83 11.04
CA VAL A 233 -20.96 -0.78 12.07
C VAL A 233 -22.22 0.08 11.91
N GLU A 234 -22.55 0.52 10.70
CA GLU A 234 -23.73 1.33 10.40
C GLU A 234 -25.04 0.62 10.79
N PHE A 235 -25.19 -0.67 10.44
CA PHE A 235 -26.38 -1.43 10.82
C PHE A 235 -26.43 -1.72 12.33
N ARG A 236 -25.27 -1.93 12.97
CA ARG A 236 -25.18 -2.09 14.42
C ARG A 236 -25.66 -0.83 15.14
N GLU A 237 -25.19 0.34 14.72
CA GLU A 237 -25.54 1.63 15.34
C GLU A 237 -27.03 1.95 15.21
N LYS A 238 -27.68 1.45 14.16
CA LYS A 238 -29.13 1.54 13.96
C LYS A 238 -29.94 0.48 14.72
N GLY A 239 -29.30 -0.46 15.41
CA GLY A 239 -29.98 -1.60 16.05
C GLY A 239 -30.56 -2.61 15.05
N GLU A 240 -30.13 -2.56 13.79
CA GLU A 240 -30.69 -3.36 12.69
C GLU A 240 -29.80 -4.56 12.29
N LEU A 241 -28.68 -4.77 12.98
CA LEU A 241 -27.76 -5.85 12.67
C LEU A 241 -28.36 -7.20 13.11
N THR A 242 -28.92 -7.96 12.17
CA THR A 242 -29.37 -9.35 12.36
C THR A 242 -28.42 -10.34 11.70
N LEU A 243 -28.53 -11.65 12.03
CA LEU A 243 -27.73 -12.69 11.37
C LEU A 243 -27.96 -12.72 9.86
N GLU A 244 -29.22 -12.57 9.42
CA GLU A 244 -29.57 -12.50 8.00
C GLU A 244 -28.94 -11.28 7.34
N ARG A 245 -28.99 -10.11 8.00
CA ARG A 245 -28.40 -8.88 7.47
C ARG A 245 -26.88 -9.00 7.36
N LEU A 246 -26.23 -9.59 8.36
CA LEU A 246 -24.79 -9.87 8.34
C LEU A 246 -24.42 -10.81 7.18
N ARG A 247 -25.19 -11.88 6.96
CA ARG A 247 -25.03 -12.77 5.79
C ARG A 247 -25.17 -12.02 4.48
N ASN A 248 -26.17 -11.16 4.35
CA ASN A 248 -26.41 -10.36 3.14
C ASN A 248 -25.30 -9.34 2.87
N ILE A 249 -24.77 -8.68 3.91
CA ILE A 249 -23.63 -7.76 3.80
C ILE A 249 -22.37 -8.49 3.30
N LEU A 250 -22.14 -9.71 3.78
CA LEU A 250 -20.97 -10.52 3.46
C LEU A 250 -21.09 -11.28 2.14
N GLY A 251 -22.31 -11.66 1.76
CA GLY A 251 -22.61 -12.40 0.54
C GLY A 251 -21.75 -13.67 0.42
N PRO A 252 -21.09 -13.93 -0.73
CA PRO A 252 -20.23 -15.10 -0.92
C PRO A 252 -19.10 -15.22 0.12
N ARG A 253 -18.67 -14.11 0.72
CA ARG A 253 -17.58 -14.08 1.71
C ARG A 253 -18.03 -14.62 3.07
N TRP A 254 -19.33 -14.75 3.31
CA TRP A 254 -19.89 -15.32 4.54
C TRP A 254 -19.26 -16.67 4.89
N LYS A 255 -19.14 -17.58 3.91
CA LYS A 255 -18.59 -18.93 4.14
C LYS A 255 -17.22 -18.93 4.81
N ARG A 256 -16.42 -17.90 4.50
CA ARG A 256 -15.08 -17.68 5.06
C ARG A 256 -15.14 -16.90 6.37
N ALA A 257 -15.86 -15.78 6.39
CA ALA A 257 -15.93 -14.90 7.55
C ALA A 257 -16.58 -15.57 8.77
N GLN A 258 -17.61 -16.41 8.58
CA GLN A 258 -18.35 -17.04 9.67
C GLN A 258 -17.48 -17.89 10.61
N ARG A 259 -16.32 -18.36 10.17
CA ARG A 259 -15.37 -19.15 10.98
C ARG A 259 -14.69 -18.34 12.08
N TYR A 260 -14.72 -17.03 11.96
CA TYR A 260 -13.99 -16.07 12.79
C TYR A 260 -14.93 -15.11 13.54
N LEU A 261 -16.25 -15.32 13.43
CA LEU A 261 -17.27 -14.46 14.00
C LEU A 261 -18.03 -15.19 15.10
N ASP A 262 -18.27 -14.51 16.22
CA ASP A 262 -19.24 -14.97 17.22
C ASP A 262 -20.61 -14.41 16.85
N THR A 263 -21.52 -15.27 16.39
CA THR A 263 -22.88 -14.86 16.02
C THR A 263 -23.95 -15.33 17.01
N SER A 264 -23.56 -15.82 18.19
CA SER A 264 -24.48 -16.35 19.21
C SER A 264 -25.61 -15.36 19.55
N LYS A 265 -25.26 -14.09 19.78
CA LYS A 265 -26.20 -12.99 20.06
C LYS A 265 -27.15 -12.67 18.91
N LEU A 266 -26.75 -12.94 17.67
CA LEU A 266 -27.57 -12.70 16.47
C LEU A 266 -28.48 -13.89 16.13
N SER A 267 -28.10 -15.10 16.52
CA SER A 267 -28.91 -16.32 16.34
C SER A 267 -30.05 -16.44 17.35
N GLY A 268 -29.92 -15.83 18.54
CA GLY A 268 -30.95 -15.83 19.59
C GLY A 268 -32.17 -14.95 19.29
N ALA A 269 -32.13 -14.12 18.24
CA ALA A 269 -33.22 -13.23 17.85
C ALA A 269 -34.30 -13.92 16.98
N LYS A 270 -34.50 -15.24 17.13
CA LYS A 270 -35.76 -15.87 16.69
C LYS A 270 -36.84 -15.48 17.70
N ARG A 271 -37.80 -14.69 17.22
CA ARG A 271 -39.00 -14.22 17.92
C ARG A 271 -39.56 -15.27 18.88
N LEU A 272 -39.67 -14.88 20.15
CA LEU A 272 -40.85 -15.22 20.93
C LEU A 272 -42.07 -14.62 20.21
N VAL A 273 -43.11 -15.45 20.14
CA VAL A 273 -44.44 -15.28 19.50
C VAL A 273 -44.47 -15.53 18.00
#